data_AF-A0A521T1U5-F1
#
_entry.id   AF-A0A521T1U5-F1
#
_cell.length_a   1.000
_cell.length_b   1.000
_cell.length_c   1.000
_cell.angle_alpha   90.00
_cell.angle_beta   90.00
_cell.angle_gamma   90.00
#
_symmetry.space_group_name_H-M   'P 1'
#
loop_
_entity.id
_entity.type
_entity.pdbx_description
1 polymer ?
#
loop_
_entity_poly.entity_id
_entity_poly.type
_entity_poly.pdbx_seq_one_letter_code
_entity_poly.pdbx_strand_id
1 'polypeptide(L)'
;MSRRVLPTLFVLFGIAFSSACGPATPAAETNLPNPASVFCEENGGRLEFRQDASGGTYGMCIFPDGSECEEWAYFREECAPGDSLASTAPAPTAEVAADGWLVYRDADLGYSFHYPADAVIVLDDNPLDSLTILGPLVGDDHWPQITISHPRDRDEFRPPEDADLLDWLTAHNLLGDEPQPDAQIAGVTAIHLRHERSPQSYAYDRYYFAVSGQLYMIVIGHAGDVEDWDLYTRFLESFQFDS
;
A
#
# COMPACT_ATOMS: atom_id res chain seq x y z
N MET A 1 49.98 -1.93 -87.59
CA MET A 1 51.19 -1.53 -86.84
C MET A 1 50.86 -1.55 -85.36
N SER A 2 51.57 -2.38 -84.61
CA SER A 2 51.35 -2.73 -83.20
C SER A 2 51.39 -1.52 -82.27
N ARG A 3 50.37 -1.36 -81.41
CA ARG A 3 50.46 -0.54 -80.20
C ARG A 3 50.06 -1.38 -78.99
N ARG A 4 51.08 -2.09 -78.50
CA ARG A 4 51.40 -2.52 -77.14
C ARG A 4 50.32 -2.28 -76.09
N VAL A 5 49.74 -3.39 -75.63
CA VAL A 5 49.03 -3.54 -74.36
C VAL A 5 50.07 -3.46 -73.23
N LEU A 6 49.90 -2.55 -72.28
CA LEU A 6 50.70 -2.49 -71.05
C LEU A 6 49.80 -2.94 -69.89
N PRO A 7 50.13 -4.01 -69.14
CA PRO A 7 49.34 -4.44 -68.01
C PRO A 7 49.64 -3.53 -66.82
N THR A 8 48.61 -2.84 -66.32
CA THR A 8 48.71 -2.04 -65.11
C THR A 8 48.88 -2.97 -63.91
N LEU A 9 50.10 -2.99 -63.38
CA LEU A 9 50.50 -3.69 -62.17
C LEU A 9 49.68 -3.16 -60.97
N PHE A 10 48.75 -3.97 -60.46
CA PHE A 10 48.07 -3.72 -59.20
C PHE A 10 49.07 -3.91 -58.05
N VAL A 11 49.61 -2.82 -57.52
CA VAL A 11 50.39 -2.83 -56.28
C VAL A 11 49.40 -2.90 -55.12
N LEU A 12 49.28 -4.09 -54.52
CA LEU A 12 48.62 -4.34 -53.25
C LEU A 12 49.41 -3.64 -52.13
N PHE A 13 48.96 -2.45 -51.71
CA PHE A 13 49.40 -1.83 -50.46
C PHE A 13 48.52 -2.38 -49.33
N GLY A 14 49.03 -3.41 -48.64
CA GLY A 14 48.39 -3.96 -47.45
C GLY A 14 48.42 -2.94 -46.31
N ILE A 15 47.27 -2.36 -45.98
CA ILE A 15 47.09 -1.56 -44.78
C ILE A 15 46.96 -2.54 -43.61
N ALA A 16 48.02 -2.64 -42.82
CA ALA A 16 48.00 -3.35 -41.55
C ALA A 16 47.10 -2.59 -40.55
N PHE A 17 45.93 -3.14 -40.26
CA PHE A 17 45.11 -2.71 -39.13
C PHE A 17 45.74 -3.25 -37.84
N SER A 18 46.48 -2.40 -37.15
CA SER A 18 46.98 -2.66 -35.80
C SER A 18 45.79 -2.63 -34.83
N SER A 19 45.25 -3.79 -34.48
CA SER A 19 44.32 -3.93 -33.35
C SER A 19 45.08 -3.63 -32.05
N ALA A 20 45.06 -2.38 -31.61
CA ALA A 20 45.42 -2.01 -30.26
C ALA A 20 44.27 -2.41 -29.32
N CYS A 21 44.22 -3.68 -28.95
CA CYS A 21 43.44 -4.14 -27.81
C CYS A 21 44.21 -3.71 -26.55
N GLY A 22 43.98 -2.49 -26.08
CA GLY A 22 44.36 -2.12 -24.72
C GLY A 22 43.47 -2.89 -23.75
N PRO A 23 44.00 -3.44 -22.64
CA PRO A 23 43.13 -3.99 -21.61
C PRO A 23 42.20 -2.86 -21.15
N ALA A 24 40.90 -3.05 -21.32
CA ALA A 24 39.92 -2.23 -20.64
C ALA A 24 40.15 -2.44 -19.15
N THR A 25 40.71 -1.43 -18.49
CA THR A 25 40.67 -1.34 -17.04
C THR A 25 39.20 -1.51 -16.65
N PRO A 26 38.82 -2.51 -15.84
CA PRO A 26 37.48 -2.53 -15.30
C PRO A 26 37.27 -1.19 -14.62
N ALA A 27 36.22 -0.47 -15.01
CA ALA A 27 35.76 0.67 -14.23
C ALA A 27 35.64 0.13 -12.80
N ALA A 28 36.41 0.71 -11.88
CA ALA A 28 36.21 0.43 -10.47
C ALA A 28 34.74 0.79 -10.21
N GLU A 29 33.88 -0.22 -10.07
CA GLU A 29 32.59 -0.03 -9.48
C GLU A 29 32.87 0.60 -8.13
N THR A 30 32.58 1.89 -8.03
CA THR A 30 32.50 2.57 -6.75
C THR A 30 31.33 1.91 -6.04
N ASN A 31 31.61 0.76 -5.43
CA ASN A 31 30.72 0.05 -4.56
C ASN A 31 30.72 0.83 -3.23
N LEU A 32 30.25 2.08 -3.32
CA LEU A 32 30.10 2.94 -2.17
C LEU A 32 28.97 2.31 -1.36
N PRO A 33 29.24 1.88 -0.13
CA PRO A 33 28.20 1.29 0.71
C PRO A 33 27.02 2.25 0.85
N ASN A 34 25.81 1.71 0.94
CA ASN A 34 24.63 2.52 1.22
C ASN A 34 24.84 3.21 2.59
N PRO A 35 24.79 4.55 2.67
CA PRO A 35 25.05 5.27 3.90
C PRO A 35 24.08 4.90 5.04
N ALA A 36 22.82 4.59 4.73
CA ALA A 36 21.84 4.16 5.74
C ALA A 36 22.20 2.78 6.31
N SER A 37 22.58 1.85 5.43
CA SER A 37 23.06 0.51 5.81
C SER A 37 24.30 0.58 6.71
N VAL A 38 25.29 1.40 6.32
CA VAL A 38 26.50 1.62 7.14
C VAL A 38 26.15 2.24 8.48
N PHE A 39 25.28 3.25 8.48
CA PHE A 39 24.87 3.91 9.72
C PHE A 39 24.17 2.94 10.68
N CYS A 40 23.35 2.03 10.17
CA CYS A 40 22.76 0.97 10.99
C CYS A 40 23.83 0.13 11.69
N GLU A 41 24.79 -0.41 10.92
CA GLU A 41 25.84 -1.30 11.43
C GLU A 41 26.81 -0.57 12.38
N GLU A 42 27.21 0.66 12.05
CA GLU A 42 28.12 1.47 12.87
C GLU A 42 27.49 1.87 14.21
N ASN A 43 26.17 2.00 14.27
CA ASN A 43 25.44 2.28 15.50
C ASN A 43 24.93 1.01 16.22
N GLY A 44 25.50 -0.15 15.89
CA GLY A 44 25.29 -1.40 16.63
C GLY A 44 24.03 -2.16 16.26
N GLY A 45 23.34 -1.77 15.18
CA GLY A 45 22.26 -2.53 14.59
C GLY A 45 22.74 -3.64 13.65
N ARG A 46 21.87 -4.60 13.38
CA ARG A 46 22.03 -5.63 12.35
C ARG A 46 21.13 -5.27 11.17
N LEU A 47 21.70 -5.10 9.99
CA LEU A 47 20.94 -4.87 8.78
C LEU A 47 20.28 -6.15 8.27
N GLU A 48 19.02 -6.06 7.87
CA GLU A 48 18.25 -7.13 7.25
C GLU A 48 17.44 -6.59 6.08
N PHE A 49 17.56 -7.21 4.90
CA PHE A 49 16.78 -6.81 3.73
C PHE A 49 15.47 -7.59 3.67
N ARG A 50 14.37 -6.87 3.52
CA ARG A 50 13.02 -7.42 3.38
C ARG A 50 12.43 -7.00 2.03
N GLN A 51 11.42 -7.75 1.58
CA GLN A 51 10.65 -7.41 0.37
C GLN A 51 9.29 -6.85 0.76
N ASP A 52 8.84 -5.82 0.06
CA ASP A 52 7.48 -5.31 0.15
C ASP A 52 6.53 -6.13 -0.75
N ALA A 53 5.22 -5.85 -0.67
CA ALA A 53 4.19 -6.53 -1.47
C ALA A 53 4.34 -6.31 -2.99
N SER A 54 5.09 -5.31 -3.42
CA SER A 54 5.41 -5.01 -4.82
C SER A 54 6.72 -5.67 -5.28
N GLY A 55 7.41 -6.41 -4.41
CA GLY A 55 8.71 -7.03 -4.70
C GLY A 55 9.90 -6.06 -4.59
N GLY A 56 9.67 -4.83 -4.10
CA GLY A 56 10.73 -3.88 -3.76
C GLY A 56 11.50 -4.35 -2.53
N THR A 57 12.82 -4.17 -2.53
CA THR A 57 13.66 -4.52 -1.38
C THR A 57 13.97 -3.28 -0.55
N TYR A 58 13.76 -3.36 0.76
CA TYR A 58 14.09 -2.29 1.72
C TYR A 58 14.92 -2.85 2.88
N GLY A 59 15.73 -1.99 3.50
CA GLY A 59 16.59 -2.35 4.63
C GLY A 59 15.93 -2.07 5.97
N MET A 60 16.03 -3.04 6.88
CA MET A 60 15.62 -2.91 8.27
C MET A 60 16.84 -2.98 9.18
N CYS A 61 16.97 -2.00 10.06
CA CYS A 61 17.97 -1.97 11.11
C CYS A 61 17.41 -2.56 12.39
N ILE A 62 17.96 -3.70 12.82
CA ILE A 62 17.51 -4.43 14.02
C ILE A 62 18.50 -4.17 15.16
N PHE A 63 18.04 -3.58 16.26
CA PHE A 63 18.88 -3.16 17.37
C PHE A 63 19.09 -4.28 18.40
N PRO A 64 20.11 -4.18 19.28
CA PRO A 64 20.41 -5.21 20.28
C PRO A 64 19.30 -5.44 21.32
N ASP A 65 18.44 -4.45 21.55
CA ASP A 65 17.27 -4.58 22.41
C ASP A 65 16.10 -5.34 21.72
N GLY A 66 16.21 -5.59 20.41
CA GLY A 66 15.20 -6.24 19.58
C GLY A 66 14.26 -5.28 18.87
N SER A 67 14.42 -3.96 19.05
CA SER A 67 13.68 -2.97 18.26
C SER A 67 14.15 -2.97 16.80
N GLU A 68 13.35 -2.41 15.92
CA GLU A 68 13.68 -2.29 14.50
C GLU A 68 13.18 -0.97 13.91
N CYS A 69 13.97 -0.41 13.00
CA CYS A 69 13.64 0.76 12.19
C CYS A 69 13.92 0.45 10.72
N GLU A 70 13.19 1.04 9.79
CA GLU A 70 13.64 1.11 8.40
C GLU A 70 14.96 1.92 8.34
N GLU A 71 15.93 1.47 7.53
CA GLU A 71 17.32 1.97 7.59
C GLU A 71 17.42 3.48 7.30
N TRP A 72 16.60 4.00 6.39
CA TRP A 72 16.57 5.41 6.04
C TRP A 72 15.85 6.26 7.08
N ALA A 73 14.79 5.75 7.69
CA ALA A 73 14.13 6.38 8.82
C ALA A 73 15.09 6.51 10.02
N TYR A 74 15.87 5.47 10.32
CA TYR A 74 16.91 5.55 11.36
C TYR A 74 18.01 6.55 11.00
N PHE A 75 18.51 6.52 9.77
CA PHE A 75 19.55 7.44 9.30
C PHE A 75 19.12 8.92 9.36
N ARG A 76 17.83 9.22 9.19
CA ARG A 76 17.26 10.57 9.29
C ARG A 76 16.76 10.93 10.69
N GLU A 77 16.99 10.08 11.69
CA GLU A 77 16.52 10.28 13.07
C GLU A 77 14.98 10.37 13.18
N GLU A 78 14.26 9.78 12.22
CA GLU A 78 12.78 9.65 12.21
C GLU A 78 12.31 8.42 13.00
N CYS A 79 13.24 7.54 13.37
CA CYS A 79 13.05 6.36 14.18
C CYS A 79 14.32 6.13 15.03
N ALA A 80 14.19 5.60 16.24
CA ALA A 80 15.29 5.38 17.18
C ALA A 80 15.25 3.98 17.83
N PRO A 81 16.39 3.47 18.34
CA PRO A 81 16.42 2.25 19.14
C PRO A 81 15.46 2.35 20.31
N GLY A 82 14.62 1.32 20.43
CA GLY A 82 13.57 1.22 21.40
C GLY A 82 12.23 1.72 20.89
N ASP A 83 12.11 2.47 19.78
CA ASP A 83 10.81 3.03 19.34
C ASP A 83 9.80 1.94 18.96
N SER A 84 10.22 0.90 18.24
CA SER A 84 9.34 -0.23 17.94
C SER A 84 9.03 -1.10 19.16
N LEU A 85 9.84 -1.01 20.23
CA LEU A 85 9.61 -1.67 21.53
C LEU A 85 8.89 -0.76 22.53
N ALA A 86 8.88 0.55 22.30
CA ALA A 86 8.17 1.56 23.07
C ALA A 86 6.65 1.41 22.90
N SER A 87 6.23 0.53 21.97
CA SER A 87 4.98 -0.24 22.04
C SER A 87 4.91 -1.23 23.24
N THR A 88 5.59 -0.91 24.35
CA THR A 88 5.40 -1.51 25.69
C THR A 88 5.21 -0.43 26.77
N ALA A 89 5.33 0.86 26.43
CA ALA A 89 4.50 1.85 27.11
C ALA A 89 3.05 1.54 26.71
N PRO A 90 2.03 1.69 27.57
CA PRO A 90 0.67 1.59 27.07
C PRO A 90 0.54 2.63 25.97
N ALA A 91 0.42 2.17 24.72
CA ALA A 91 -0.32 2.89 23.69
C ALA A 91 -1.57 3.47 24.37
N PRO A 92 -2.05 4.67 24.02
CA PRO A 92 -3.31 5.18 24.59
C PRO A 92 -4.29 4.02 24.59
N THR A 93 -4.65 3.53 25.79
CA THR A 93 -5.22 2.19 25.96
C THR A 93 -6.32 2.05 24.94
N ALA A 94 -6.09 1.22 23.91
CA ALA A 94 -6.99 1.15 22.78
C ALA A 94 -8.41 0.97 23.34
N GLU A 95 -9.30 1.90 23.02
CA GLU A 95 -10.62 1.93 23.62
C GLU A 95 -11.31 0.62 23.26
N VAL A 96 -11.71 -0.16 24.26
CA VAL A 96 -12.40 -1.43 24.05
C VAL A 96 -13.89 -1.18 24.20
N ALA A 97 -14.65 -1.39 23.14
CA ALA A 97 -16.10 -1.33 23.16
C ALA A 97 -16.70 -2.47 23.99
N ALA A 98 -17.96 -2.33 24.37
CA ALA A 98 -18.67 -3.31 25.21
C ALA A 98 -18.78 -4.70 24.56
N ASP A 99 -18.60 -4.77 23.25
CA ASP A 99 -18.62 -5.98 22.44
C ASP A 99 -17.25 -6.69 22.38
N GLY A 100 -16.22 -6.11 23.02
CA GLY A 100 -14.86 -6.64 23.08
C GLY A 100 -13.98 -6.29 21.88
N TRP A 101 -14.48 -5.49 20.93
CA TRP A 101 -13.70 -4.95 19.82
C TRP A 101 -13.02 -3.64 20.21
N LEU A 102 -11.98 -3.28 19.47
CA LEU A 102 -11.31 -1.98 19.63
C LEU A 102 -12.08 -0.91 18.88
N VAL A 103 -11.98 0.34 19.35
CA VAL A 103 -12.64 1.50 18.72
C VAL A 103 -11.60 2.34 17.98
N TYR A 104 -11.83 2.55 16.69
CA TYR A 104 -11.13 3.57 15.91
C TYR A 104 -11.95 4.86 15.91
N ARG A 105 -11.28 6.02 15.96
CA ARG A 105 -11.91 7.34 15.90
C ARG A 105 -11.15 8.25 14.95
N ASP A 106 -11.86 8.85 14.02
CA ASP A 106 -11.39 9.95 13.21
C ASP A 106 -11.97 11.26 13.73
N ALA A 107 -11.13 12.08 14.37
CA ALA A 107 -11.58 13.32 14.99
C ALA A 107 -11.88 14.43 13.97
N ASP A 108 -11.29 14.37 12.77
CA ASP A 108 -11.45 15.42 11.76
C ASP A 108 -12.77 15.26 11.00
N LEU A 109 -13.11 14.02 10.64
CA LEU A 109 -14.37 13.67 9.99
C LEU A 109 -15.48 13.28 10.99
N GLY A 110 -15.14 13.16 12.28
CA GLY A 110 -16.07 12.88 13.35
C GLY A 110 -16.77 11.52 13.17
N TYR A 111 -16.03 10.47 12.83
CA TYR A 111 -16.59 9.12 12.74
C TYR A 111 -15.80 8.12 13.58
N SER A 112 -16.45 7.02 13.92
CA SER A 112 -15.85 5.91 14.63
C SER A 112 -16.40 4.58 14.15
N PHE A 113 -15.66 3.51 14.37
CA PHE A 113 -16.11 2.14 14.16
C PHE A 113 -15.39 1.20 15.12
N HIS A 114 -15.95 0.01 15.29
CA HIS A 114 -15.30 -1.06 16.05
C HIS A 114 -14.54 -1.99 15.09
N TYR A 115 -13.44 -2.59 15.54
CA TYR A 115 -12.69 -3.58 14.77
C TYR A 115 -12.11 -4.71 15.66
N PRO A 116 -11.82 -5.90 15.11
CA PRO A 116 -11.33 -7.03 15.89
C PRO A 116 -10.08 -6.69 16.71
N ALA A 117 -10.02 -7.17 17.96
CA ALA A 117 -8.96 -6.80 18.90
C ALA A 117 -7.58 -7.40 18.57
N ASP A 118 -7.54 -8.38 17.67
CA ASP A 118 -6.33 -8.99 17.12
C ASP A 118 -5.95 -8.42 15.73
N ALA A 119 -6.69 -7.44 15.22
CA ALA A 119 -6.36 -6.71 14.00
C ALA A 119 -5.59 -5.42 14.29
N VAL A 120 -4.88 -4.94 13.26
CA VAL A 120 -4.17 -3.65 13.29
C VAL A 120 -4.78 -2.69 12.27
N ILE A 121 -4.66 -1.39 12.54
CA ILE A 121 -5.00 -0.34 11.57
C ILE A 121 -3.72 0.09 10.85
N VAL A 122 -3.74 0.02 9.52
CA VAL A 122 -2.69 0.54 8.66
C VAL A 122 -3.22 1.79 7.98
N LEU A 123 -2.54 2.91 8.14
CA LEU A 123 -2.87 4.15 7.42
C LEU A 123 -2.12 4.15 6.09
N ASP A 124 -2.84 4.35 4.99
CA ASP A 124 -2.26 4.34 3.66
C ASP A 124 -1.99 5.79 3.21
N ASP A 125 -0.74 6.10 2.87
CA ASP A 125 -0.40 7.36 2.20
C ASP A 125 -0.80 7.28 0.72
N ASN A 126 -2.09 7.51 0.45
CA ASN A 126 -2.62 7.47 -0.90
C ASN A 126 -3.65 8.60 -1.15
N PRO A 127 -3.96 8.89 -2.42
CA PRO A 127 -4.82 10.02 -2.77
C PRO A 127 -6.29 9.91 -2.35
N LEU A 128 -6.71 8.78 -1.77
CA LEU A 128 -8.07 8.54 -1.30
C LEU A 128 -8.21 8.64 0.22
N ASP A 129 -7.12 8.98 0.92
CA ASP A 129 -7.03 9.04 2.38
C ASP A 129 -7.63 7.77 2.99
N SER A 130 -6.99 6.61 2.74
CA SER A 130 -7.51 5.34 3.23
C SER A 130 -6.78 4.82 4.45
N LEU A 131 -7.51 3.99 5.19
CA LEU A 131 -6.98 3.11 6.21
C LEU A 131 -7.46 1.69 5.93
N THR A 132 -6.69 0.72 6.37
CA THR A 132 -7.00 -0.70 6.25
C THR A 132 -6.95 -1.38 7.60
N ILE A 133 -8.05 -2.02 7.99
CA ILE A 133 -8.12 -3.00 9.07
C ILE A 133 -7.50 -4.29 8.54
N LEU A 134 -6.40 -4.71 9.15
CA LEU A 134 -5.65 -5.89 8.77
C LEU A 134 -5.62 -6.88 9.94
N GLY A 135 -6.39 -7.96 9.82
CA GLY A 135 -6.39 -9.05 10.79
C GLY A 135 -5.11 -9.89 10.77
N PRO A 136 -5.00 -10.91 11.63
CA PRO A 136 -3.86 -11.82 11.64
C PRO A 136 -3.75 -12.61 10.33
N LEU A 137 -2.57 -13.21 10.11
CA LEU A 137 -2.38 -14.16 9.01
C LEU A 137 -3.17 -15.45 9.26
N VAL A 138 -4.01 -15.82 8.30
CA VAL A 138 -4.74 -17.08 8.24
C VAL A 138 -4.32 -17.80 6.97
N GLY A 139 -3.36 -18.72 7.11
CA GLY A 139 -2.65 -19.28 5.96
C GLY A 139 -1.65 -18.26 5.41
N ASP A 140 -1.80 -17.90 4.13
CA ASP A 140 -0.94 -16.93 3.44
C ASP A 140 -1.60 -15.54 3.30
N ASP A 141 -2.83 -15.39 3.77
CA ASP A 141 -3.64 -14.18 3.63
C ASP A 141 -3.93 -13.54 5.00
N HIS A 142 -3.96 -12.21 5.05
CA HIS A 142 -4.46 -11.49 6.23
C HIS A 142 -5.98 -11.46 6.22
N TRP A 143 -6.59 -11.78 7.36
CA TRP A 143 -8.04 -11.80 7.46
C TRP A 143 -8.53 -11.38 8.87
N PRO A 144 -9.56 -10.51 8.97
CA PRO A 144 -10.25 -9.81 7.86
C PRO A 144 -9.36 -8.70 7.24
N GLN A 145 -9.66 -8.34 5.99
CA GLN A 145 -9.07 -7.18 5.32
C GLN A 145 -10.20 -6.22 4.93
N ILE A 146 -10.27 -5.06 5.59
CA ILE A 146 -11.31 -4.07 5.35
C ILE A 146 -10.67 -2.71 5.16
N THR A 147 -10.84 -2.12 3.98
CA THR A 147 -10.31 -0.79 3.67
C THR A 147 -11.43 0.24 3.72
N ILE A 148 -11.17 1.36 4.38
CA ILE A 148 -12.06 2.52 4.44
C ILE A 148 -11.32 3.68 3.77
N SER A 149 -11.95 4.32 2.78
CA SER A 149 -11.42 5.49 2.08
C SER A 149 -12.38 6.67 2.22
N HIS A 150 -11.83 7.85 2.49
CA HIS A 150 -12.59 9.08 2.66
C HIS A 150 -11.85 10.27 2.03
N PRO A 151 -11.78 10.39 0.70
CA PRO A 151 -10.95 11.42 0.06
C PRO A 151 -11.34 12.82 0.56
N ARG A 152 -10.40 13.53 1.20
CA ARG A 152 -10.68 14.81 1.88
C ARG A 152 -10.44 15.99 0.97
N ASP A 153 -9.34 15.98 0.23
CA ASP A 153 -8.85 17.13 -0.52
C ASP A 153 -9.15 17.06 -2.02
N ARG A 154 -10.26 16.41 -2.39
CA ARG A 154 -10.62 16.13 -3.79
C ARG A 154 -12.09 16.41 -4.06
N ASP A 155 -12.36 17.53 -4.75
CA ASP A 155 -13.70 17.98 -5.10
C ASP A 155 -14.47 16.97 -5.95
N GLU A 156 -13.78 16.15 -6.76
CA GLU A 156 -14.40 15.11 -7.57
C GLU A 156 -14.99 13.95 -6.74
N PHE A 157 -14.68 13.86 -5.45
CA PHE A 157 -15.23 12.88 -4.49
C PHE A 157 -16.22 13.54 -3.49
N ARG A 158 -16.74 14.73 -3.84
CA ARG A 158 -17.70 15.48 -3.02
C ARG A 158 -19.09 15.49 -3.66
N PRO A 159 -19.96 14.52 -3.34
CA PRO A 159 -21.35 14.57 -3.76
C PRO A 159 -22.07 15.78 -3.12
N PRO A 160 -22.95 16.50 -3.87
CA PRO A 160 -23.86 17.45 -3.26
C PRO A 160 -24.72 16.80 -2.18
N GLU A 161 -25.04 17.51 -1.10
CA GLU A 161 -25.77 16.96 0.05
C GLU A 161 -27.17 16.43 -0.31
N ASP A 162 -27.80 16.98 -1.34
CA ASP A 162 -29.14 16.62 -1.82
C ASP A 162 -29.11 15.70 -3.06
N ALA A 163 -27.93 15.25 -3.49
CA ALA A 163 -27.80 14.37 -4.64
C ALA A 163 -28.34 12.97 -4.36
N ASP A 164 -28.98 12.37 -5.37
CA ASP A 164 -29.15 10.91 -5.39
C ASP A 164 -27.76 10.29 -5.57
N LEU A 165 -27.31 9.55 -4.54
CA LEU A 165 -25.95 9.05 -4.50
C LEU A 165 -25.67 8.05 -5.62
N LEU A 166 -26.64 7.21 -5.98
CA LEU A 166 -26.46 6.22 -7.04
C LEU A 166 -26.30 6.90 -8.40
N ASP A 167 -27.15 7.88 -8.71
CA ASP A 167 -27.04 8.67 -9.94
C ASP A 167 -25.72 9.45 -9.97
N TRP A 168 -25.30 10.02 -8.84
CA TRP A 168 -24.04 10.73 -8.73
C TRP A 168 -22.83 9.80 -8.97
N LEU A 169 -22.77 8.64 -8.30
CA LEU A 169 -21.69 7.66 -8.50
C LEU A 169 -21.63 7.17 -9.96
N THR A 170 -22.79 6.98 -10.59
CA THR A 170 -22.90 6.62 -12.01
C THR A 170 -22.28 7.70 -12.89
N ALA A 171 -22.65 8.97 -12.67
CA ALA A 171 -22.13 10.10 -13.46
C ALA A 171 -20.61 10.28 -13.31
N HIS A 172 -20.04 9.85 -12.20
CA HIS A 172 -18.60 9.94 -11.89
C HIS A 172 -17.83 8.66 -12.23
N ASN A 173 -18.47 7.66 -12.84
CA ASN A 173 -17.87 6.36 -13.21
C ASN A 173 -17.25 5.61 -12.01
N LEU A 174 -17.89 5.68 -10.84
CA LEU A 174 -17.43 5.02 -9.62
C LEU A 174 -18.09 3.66 -9.38
N LEU A 175 -19.07 3.29 -10.22
CA LEU A 175 -19.70 1.97 -10.21
C LEU A 175 -19.02 1.07 -11.25
N GLY A 176 -18.50 -0.07 -10.81
CA GLY A 176 -17.87 -1.08 -11.70
C GLY A 176 -18.24 -2.52 -11.36
N ASP A 177 -18.95 -2.73 -10.26
CA ASP A 177 -19.24 -4.02 -9.65
C ASP A 177 -20.76 -4.31 -9.70
N GLU A 178 -21.16 -5.55 -9.41
CA GLU A 178 -22.57 -5.97 -9.51
C GLU A 178 -23.42 -5.39 -8.36
N PRO A 179 -24.55 -4.70 -8.63
CA PRO A 179 -25.39 -4.15 -7.58
C PRO A 179 -25.98 -5.22 -6.67
N GLN A 180 -25.95 -4.96 -5.36
CA GLN A 180 -26.57 -5.77 -4.32
C GLN A 180 -27.68 -4.98 -3.62
N PRO A 181 -28.51 -5.60 -2.77
CA PRO A 181 -29.41 -4.86 -1.91
C PRO A 181 -28.64 -3.86 -1.04
N ASP A 182 -29.11 -2.61 -1.04
CA ASP A 182 -28.50 -1.52 -0.26
C ASP A 182 -28.42 -1.87 1.23
N ALA A 183 -27.35 -1.40 1.87
CA ALA A 183 -27.12 -1.56 3.30
C ALA A 183 -27.50 -0.28 4.07
N GLN A 184 -27.57 -0.40 5.40
CA GLN A 184 -27.66 0.75 6.30
C GLN A 184 -26.36 0.85 7.08
N ILE A 185 -25.69 2.00 7.02
CA ILE A 185 -24.45 2.27 7.75
C ILE A 185 -24.65 3.58 8.49
N ALA A 186 -24.48 3.60 9.81
CA ALA A 186 -24.69 4.79 10.64
C ALA A 186 -26.04 5.52 10.41
N GLY A 187 -27.09 4.78 10.02
CA GLY A 187 -28.43 5.35 9.73
C GLY A 187 -28.58 6.01 8.36
N VAL A 188 -27.57 5.92 7.49
CA VAL A 188 -27.67 6.33 6.07
C VAL A 188 -27.70 5.11 5.15
N THR A 189 -28.40 5.23 4.02
CA THR A 189 -28.39 4.22 2.97
C THR A 189 -27.03 4.18 2.29
N ALA A 190 -26.44 2.99 2.23
CA ALA A 190 -25.19 2.73 1.54
C ALA A 190 -25.44 1.90 0.28
N ILE A 191 -24.98 2.40 -0.86
CA ILE A 191 -25.00 1.69 -2.14
C ILE A 191 -24.02 0.53 -2.05
N HIS A 192 -24.53 -0.68 -2.22
CA HIS A 192 -23.79 -1.92 -2.05
C HIS A 192 -23.54 -2.58 -3.40
N LEU A 193 -22.26 -2.84 -3.70
CA LEU A 193 -21.83 -3.51 -4.92
C LEU A 193 -20.94 -4.70 -4.56
N ARG A 194 -20.95 -5.73 -5.39
CA ARG A 194 -20.13 -6.92 -5.22
C ARG A 194 -19.27 -7.20 -6.44
N HIS A 195 -18.01 -7.45 -6.18
CA HIS A 195 -17.09 -8.03 -7.15
C HIS A 195 -17.01 -9.53 -6.92
N GLU A 196 -17.39 -10.31 -7.93
CA GLU A 196 -17.28 -11.75 -7.86
C GLU A 196 -15.82 -12.22 -8.01
N ARG A 197 -15.53 -13.38 -7.39
CA ARG A 197 -14.20 -14.01 -7.45
C ARG A 197 -13.74 -14.16 -8.90
N SER A 198 -12.55 -13.66 -9.22
CA SER A 198 -11.94 -13.75 -10.55
C SER A 198 -10.55 -14.38 -10.49
N PRO A 199 -9.95 -14.90 -11.56
CA PRO A 199 -8.58 -15.41 -11.49
C PRO A 199 -7.53 -14.40 -10.99
N GLN A 200 -7.81 -13.10 -11.04
CA GLN A 200 -6.91 -12.02 -10.65
C GLN A 200 -7.14 -11.47 -9.24
N SER A 201 -8.28 -11.76 -8.63
CA SER A 201 -8.70 -11.13 -7.36
C SER A 201 -9.63 -12.05 -6.57
N TYR A 202 -9.54 -11.96 -5.24
CA TYR A 202 -10.60 -12.46 -4.36
C TYR A 202 -11.91 -11.70 -4.60
N ALA A 203 -13.03 -12.29 -4.19
CA ALA A 203 -14.29 -11.57 -4.14
C ALA A 203 -14.19 -10.44 -3.10
N TYR A 204 -14.97 -9.38 -3.28
CA TYR A 204 -15.09 -8.32 -2.29
C TYR A 204 -16.43 -7.61 -2.42
N ASP A 205 -16.87 -7.02 -1.31
CA ASP A 205 -18.04 -6.17 -1.27
C ASP A 205 -17.63 -4.72 -1.01
N ARG A 206 -18.27 -3.81 -1.74
CA ARG A 206 -17.99 -2.39 -1.73
C ARG A 206 -19.25 -1.62 -1.34
N TYR A 207 -19.09 -0.71 -0.39
CA TYR A 207 -20.15 0.17 0.08
C TYR A 207 -19.77 1.62 -0.17
N TYR A 208 -20.67 2.37 -0.78
CA TYR A 208 -20.58 3.82 -0.89
C TYR A 208 -21.70 4.47 -0.08
N PHE A 209 -21.35 5.44 0.76
CA PHE A 209 -22.32 6.29 1.44
C PHE A 209 -21.74 7.68 1.60
N ALA A 210 -22.60 8.68 1.79
CA ALA A 210 -22.18 10.05 1.96
C ALA A 210 -22.85 10.68 3.17
N VAL A 211 -22.09 11.48 3.92
CA VAL A 211 -22.57 12.25 5.07
C VAL A 211 -22.03 13.66 4.95
N SER A 212 -22.91 14.67 4.97
CA SER A 212 -22.55 16.10 4.85
C SER A 212 -21.60 16.40 3.68
N GLY A 213 -21.86 15.78 2.52
CA GLY A 213 -21.05 15.95 1.29
C GLY A 213 -19.67 15.26 1.31
N GLN A 214 -19.32 14.53 2.36
CA GLN A 214 -18.15 13.63 2.37
C GLN A 214 -18.57 12.25 1.87
N LEU A 215 -17.91 11.75 0.82
CA LEU A 215 -18.04 10.37 0.36
C LEU A 215 -17.16 9.45 1.22
N TYR A 216 -17.74 8.32 1.61
CA TYR A 216 -17.05 7.20 2.25
C TYR A 216 -17.16 5.97 1.34
N MET A 217 -16.04 5.26 1.19
CA MET A 217 -15.98 3.98 0.51
C MET A 217 -15.45 2.94 1.49
N ILE A 218 -16.17 1.84 1.66
CA ILE A 218 -15.71 0.68 2.41
C ILE A 218 -15.55 -0.48 1.44
N VAL A 219 -14.41 -1.16 1.46
CA VAL A 219 -14.16 -2.39 0.71
C VAL A 219 -13.85 -3.50 1.71
N ILE A 220 -14.66 -4.54 1.71
CA ILE A 220 -14.47 -5.75 2.52
C ILE A 220 -13.93 -6.85 1.60
N GLY A 221 -12.65 -7.20 1.74
CA GLY A 221 -12.00 -8.24 0.96
C GLY A 221 -12.26 -9.63 1.52
N HIS A 222 -12.65 -10.58 0.67
CA HIS A 222 -12.80 -11.99 1.03
C HIS A 222 -11.51 -12.77 0.80
N ALA A 223 -10.42 -12.29 1.41
CA ALA A 223 -9.11 -12.92 1.31
C ALA A 223 -9.15 -14.37 1.82
N GLY A 224 -8.41 -15.26 1.15
CA GLY A 224 -8.47 -16.71 1.41
C GLY A 224 -9.83 -17.35 1.09
N ASP A 225 -10.66 -16.71 0.28
CA ASP A 225 -12.04 -17.11 -0.03
C ASP A 225 -12.93 -17.20 1.23
N VAL A 226 -12.66 -16.37 2.25
CA VAL A 226 -13.41 -16.33 3.52
C VAL A 226 -14.50 -15.25 3.49
N GLU A 227 -15.75 -15.69 3.63
CA GLU A 227 -16.93 -14.83 3.74
C GLU A 227 -17.60 -14.94 5.12
N ASP A 228 -17.14 -14.14 6.09
CA ASP A 228 -17.73 -14.07 7.42
C ASP A 228 -18.70 -12.89 7.52
N TRP A 229 -19.92 -13.14 7.06
CA TRP A 229 -20.98 -12.14 7.05
C TRP A 229 -21.39 -11.67 8.45
N ASP A 230 -21.18 -12.48 9.49
CA ASP A 230 -21.46 -12.08 10.87
C ASP A 230 -20.44 -11.01 11.33
N LEU A 231 -19.15 -11.23 11.04
CA LEU A 231 -18.09 -10.25 11.31
C LEU A 231 -18.31 -8.96 10.50
N TYR A 232 -18.60 -9.07 9.20
CA TYR A 232 -18.76 -7.92 8.32
C TYR A 232 -20.00 -7.09 8.68
N THR A 233 -21.13 -7.74 8.97
CA THR A 233 -22.34 -7.05 9.42
C THR A 233 -22.08 -6.32 10.73
N ARG A 234 -21.44 -6.99 11.70
CA ARG A 234 -21.06 -6.37 12.97
C ARG A 234 -20.16 -5.14 12.78
N PHE A 235 -19.19 -5.21 11.88
CA PHE A 235 -18.35 -4.07 11.53
C PHE A 235 -19.17 -2.91 10.98
N LEU A 236 -20.01 -3.13 9.98
CA LEU A 236 -20.83 -2.09 9.35
C LEU A 236 -21.82 -1.45 10.34
N GLU A 237 -22.44 -2.25 11.21
CA GLU A 237 -23.35 -1.78 12.26
C GLU A 237 -22.64 -0.97 13.35
N SER A 238 -21.33 -1.15 13.53
CA SER A 238 -20.54 -0.41 14.51
C SER A 238 -20.17 1.00 14.06
N PHE A 239 -20.31 1.32 12.77
CA PHE A 239 -19.94 2.61 12.21
C PHE A 239 -20.88 3.71 12.72
N GLN A 240 -20.31 4.80 13.20
CA GLN A 240 -21.04 5.92 13.82
C GLN A 240 -20.41 7.25 13.45
N PHE A 241 -21.23 8.29 13.37
CA PHE A 241 -20.80 9.68 13.28
C PHE A 241 -21.06 10.38 14.61
N ASP A 242 -20.15 11.27 14.99
CA ASP A 242 -20.32 12.16 16.12
C ASP A 242 -21.54 13.07 15.87
N SER A 243 -22.37 13.23 16.90
CA SER A 243 -23.60 14.03 16.87
C SER A 243 -23.38 15.52 17.14
#